data_AF-A0A419A6N3-F1
#
_entry.id   AF-A0A419A6N3-F1
#
_cell.length_a   1.000
_cell.length_b   1.000
_cell.length_c   1.000
_cell.angle_alpha   90.00
_cell.angle_beta   90.00
_cell.angle_gamma   90.00
#
_symmetry.space_group_name_H-M   'P 1'
#
loop_
_entity.id
_entity.type
_entity.pdbx_description
1 polymer ?
#
loop_
_entity_poly.entity_id
_entity_poly.type
_entity_poly.pdbx_seq_one_letter_code
_entity_poly.pdbx_strand_id
1 'polypeptide(L)'
;MTRTYDADHGKPREDRMLEDLEDSREAVAARLRRAREILELDQKTFAAKAGLLPQTYGPYETGERDLTLVSAKKIRKAHGLSLEFMYFGKIDDLPHKIATKL
;
A
#
# COMPACT_ATOMS: atom_id res chain seq x y z
N MET A 1 11.68 32.79 -17.15
CA MET A 1 12.41 32.59 -15.88
C MET A 1 11.90 33.67 -14.96
N THR A 2 11.04 33.40 -13.98
CA THR A 2 11.40 32.72 -12.72
C THR A 2 10.12 32.13 -12.11
N ARG A 3 10.09 30.81 -11.95
CA ARG A 3 8.99 30.09 -11.27
C ARG A 3 9.26 30.20 -9.77
N THR A 4 8.43 30.97 -9.07
CA THR A 4 8.50 31.08 -7.61
C THR A 4 8.02 29.75 -7.01
N TYR A 5 8.97 29.00 -6.45
CA TYR A 5 8.69 27.90 -5.54
C TYR A 5 8.46 28.51 -4.16
N ASP A 6 7.26 28.37 -3.61
CA ASP A 6 7.01 28.65 -2.20
C ASP A 6 7.62 27.53 -1.36
N ALA A 7 8.49 27.94 -0.44
CA ALA A 7 9.19 27.09 0.50
C ALA A 7 8.39 26.97 1.80
N ASP A 8 8.22 25.71 2.22
CA ASP A 8 8.28 25.25 3.61
C ASP A 8 6.98 25.29 4.45
N HIS A 9 6.38 24.11 4.69
CA HIS A 9 6.37 23.41 6.00
C HIS A 9 5.45 22.15 5.96
N GLY A 10 6.05 20.95 5.82
CA GLY A 10 6.13 20.09 7.01
C GLY A 10 5.35 18.77 7.13
N LYS A 11 4.46 18.35 6.23
CA LYS A 11 4.04 16.94 6.05
C LYS A 11 3.35 16.77 4.69
N PRO A 12 3.68 15.75 3.87
CA PRO A 12 2.78 15.38 2.79
C PRO A 12 1.41 15.07 3.43
N ARG A 13 0.34 15.70 2.92
CA ARG A 13 -1.03 15.41 3.38
C ARG A 13 -1.22 13.89 3.24
N GLU A 14 -1.37 13.18 4.36
CA GLU A 14 -1.50 11.71 4.40
C GLU A 14 -2.59 11.21 3.44
N ASP A 15 -3.64 12.01 3.20
CA ASP A 15 -4.70 11.75 2.22
C ASP A 15 -4.24 11.77 0.75
N ARG A 16 -3.27 12.62 0.36
CA ARG A 16 -2.75 12.63 -1.03
C ARG A 16 -1.93 11.37 -1.36
N MET A 17 -1.44 10.64 -0.35
CA MET A 17 -0.54 9.51 -0.59
C MET A 17 -1.26 8.18 -0.87
N LEU A 18 -2.57 8.09 -0.61
CA LEU A 18 -3.33 6.86 -0.87
C LEU A 18 -3.73 6.73 -2.35
N GLU A 19 -3.93 7.86 -3.05
CA GLU A 19 -4.49 7.90 -4.41
C GLU A 19 -3.58 8.57 -5.47
N ASP A 20 -2.62 9.45 -5.12
CA ASP A 20 -1.93 10.31 -6.12
C ASP A 20 -0.48 9.90 -6.52
N LEU A 21 -0.01 8.68 -6.25
CA LEU A 21 1.38 8.27 -6.58
C LEU A 21 1.50 6.89 -7.25
N GLU A 22 0.41 6.37 -7.83
CA GLU A 22 0.39 5.06 -8.52
C GLU A 22 1.06 3.94 -7.69
N ASP A 23 2.04 3.23 -8.26
CA ASP A 23 2.80 2.15 -7.65
C ASP A 23 4.13 2.57 -7.02
N SER A 24 4.29 3.87 -6.72
CA SER A 24 5.46 4.33 -5.99
C SER A 24 5.61 3.57 -4.67
N ARG A 25 6.86 3.33 -4.29
CA ARG A 25 7.20 2.58 -3.08
C ARG A 25 6.59 3.21 -1.84
N GLU A 26 6.62 4.53 -1.76
CA GLU A 26 6.09 5.30 -0.63
C GLU A 26 4.57 5.18 -0.53
N ALA A 27 3.85 5.13 -1.66
CA ALA A 27 2.40 4.94 -1.67
C ALA A 27 2.00 3.51 -1.27
N VAL A 28 2.73 2.50 -1.77
CA VAL A 28 2.55 1.11 -1.35
C VAL A 28 2.77 0.98 0.16
N ALA A 29 3.86 1.57 0.68
CA ALA A 29 4.16 1.57 2.11
C ALA A 29 3.04 2.24 2.94
N ALA A 30 2.57 3.41 2.50
CA ALA A 30 1.48 4.14 3.14
C ALA A 30 0.17 3.33 3.16
N ARG A 31 -0.18 2.66 2.06
CA ARG A 31 -1.39 1.81 1.96
C ARG A 31 -1.30 0.59 2.87
N LEU A 32 -0.15 -0.09 2.92
CA LEU A 32 0.08 -1.21 3.85
C LEU A 32 -0.08 -0.77 5.30
N ARG A 33 0.55 0.35 5.67
CA ARG A 33 0.42 0.94 7.00
C ARG A 33 -1.02 1.27 7.34
N ARG A 34 -1.72 1.96 6.44
CA ARG A 34 -3.10 2.38 6.64
C ARG A 34 -4.03 1.18 6.83
N ALA A 35 -3.90 0.16 5.98
CA ALA A 35 -4.68 -1.07 6.11
C ALA A 35 -4.42 -1.78 7.44
N ARG A 36 -3.15 -1.89 7.86
CA ARG A 36 -2.79 -2.47 9.16
C ARG A 36 -3.41 -1.71 10.33
N GLU A 37 -3.34 -0.38 10.29
CA GLU A 37 -3.88 0.50 11.34
C GLU A 37 -5.41 0.39 11.44
N ILE A 38 -6.12 0.31 10.31
CA ILE A 38 -7.58 0.07 10.27
C ILE A 38 -7.94 -1.29 10.86
N LEU A 39 -7.10 -2.30 10.67
CA LEU A 39 -7.28 -3.63 11.26
C LEU A 39 -6.87 -3.69 12.75
N GLU A 40 -6.39 -2.59 13.31
CA GLU A 40 -5.94 -2.46 14.70
C GLU A 40 -4.85 -3.47 15.09
N LEU A 41 -3.96 -3.80 14.13
CA LEU A 41 -2.85 -4.73 14.35
C LEU A 41 -1.52 -4.01 14.47
N ASP A 42 -0.64 -4.52 15.34
CA ASP A 42 0.78 -4.16 15.27
C ASP A 42 1.48 -4.83 14.07
N GLN A 43 2.66 -4.34 13.69
CA GLN A 43 3.39 -4.85 12.53
C GLN A 43 3.72 -6.34 12.65
N LYS A 44 4.07 -6.79 13.86
CA LYS A 44 4.44 -8.18 14.14
C LYS A 44 3.26 -9.12 13.89
N THR A 45 2.07 -8.78 14.38
CA THR A 45 0.84 -9.56 14.26
C THR A 45 0.33 -9.54 12.83
N PHE A 46 0.38 -8.38 12.16
CA PHE A 46 0.02 -8.26 10.75
C PHE A 46 0.89 -9.16 9.86
N ALA A 47 2.22 -9.13 10.07
CA ALA A 47 3.17 -9.97 9.35
C ALA A 47 2.98 -11.46 9.65
N ALA A 48 2.82 -11.82 10.93
CA ALA A 48 2.65 -13.21 11.36
C ALA A 48 1.39 -13.85 10.75
N LYS A 49 0.26 -13.12 10.72
CA LYS A 49 -0.99 -13.58 10.06
C LYS A 49 -0.79 -13.86 8.56
N ALA A 50 0.08 -13.10 7.89
CA ALA A 50 0.45 -13.32 6.49
C ALA A 50 1.55 -14.39 6.30
N GLY A 51 2.06 -15.03 7.36
CA GLY A 51 3.19 -15.95 7.26
C GLY A 51 4.48 -15.25 6.78
N LEU A 52 4.69 -14.02 7.24
CA LEU A 52 5.87 -13.18 7.01
C LEU A 52 6.60 -12.94 8.33
N LEU A 53 7.93 -12.85 8.26
CA LEU A 53 8.74 -12.42 9.40
C LEU A 53 8.61 -10.89 9.58
N PRO A 54 8.66 -10.35 10.80
CA PRO A 54 8.65 -8.90 11.04
C PRO A 54 9.75 -8.16 10.26
N GLN A 55 10.96 -8.75 10.17
CA GLN A 55 12.08 -8.23 9.40
C GLN A 55 11.82 -8.19 7.88
N THR A 56 10.91 -9.03 7.40
CA THR A 56 10.48 -9.00 5.99
C THR A 56 9.44 -7.90 5.78
N TYR A 57 8.48 -7.76 6.68
CA TYR A 57 7.38 -6.82 6.53
C TYR A 57 7.77 -5.36 6.79
N GLY A 58 8.58 -5.10 7.83
CA GLY A 58 8.99 -3.76 8.24
C GLY A 58 9.49 -2.89 7.08
N PRO A 59 10.47 -3.34 6.27
CA PRO A 59 10.97 -2.57 5.13
C PRO A 59 9.94 -2.25 4.05
N TYR A 60 8.85 -3.03 3.95
CA TYR A 60 7.75 -2.70 3.02
C TYR A 60 6.91 -1.55 3.55
N GLU A 61 6.62 -1.52 4.85
CA GLU A 61 5.80 -0.49 5.48
C GLU A 61 6.57 0.84 5.71
N THR A 62 7.91 0.79 5.77
CA THR A 62 8.75 1.99 5.84
C THR A 62 9.16 2.54 4.48
N GLY A 63 8.89 1.81 3.38
CA GLY A 63 9.34 2.20 2.04
C GLY A 63 10.85 2.01 1.83
N GLU A 64 11.53 1.24 2.68
CA GLU A 64 12.94 0.86 2.45
C GLU A 64 13.08 -0.18 1.33
N ARG A 65 12.02 -0.97 1.09
CA ARG A 65 12.01 -2.03 0.08
C ARG A 65 10.67 -2.11 -0.63
N ASP A 66 10.70 -2.37 -1.94
CA ASP A 66 9.51 -2.65 -2.73
C ASP A 66 8.77 -3.90 -2.23
N LEU A 67 7.44 -3.83 -2.18
CA LEU A 67 6.60 -4.98 -1.87
C LEU A 67 6.72 -6.01 -2.99
N THR A 68 7.23 -7.21 -2.65
CA THR A 68 7.31 -8.29 -3.63
C THR A 68 5.93 -8.91 -3.88
N LEU A 69 5.68 -9.38 -5.10
CA LEU A 69 4.42 -10.04 -5.46
C LEU A 69 4.13 -11.27 -4.57
N VAL A 70 5.17 -11.99 -4.16
CA VAL A 70 5.04 -13.16 -3.26
C VAL A 70 4.50 -12.72 -1.88
N SER A 71 5.07 -11.67 -1.31
CA SER A 71 4.60 -11.09 -0.04
C SER A 71 3.21 -10.48 -0.18
N ALA A 72 2.92 -9.80 -1.29
CA ALA A 72 1.59 -9.26 -1.58
C ALA A 72 0.52 -10.36 -1.65
N LYS A 73 0.79 -11.48 -2.34
CA LYS A 73 -0.13 -12.63 -2.40
C LYS A 73 -0.43 -13.21 -1.01
N LYS A 74 0.58 -13.26 -0.14
CA LYS A 74 0.42 -13.69 1.26
C LYS A 74 -0.44 -12.74 2.07
N ILE A 75 -0.19 -11.44 1.96
CA ILE A 75 -0.98 -10.38 2.62
C ILE A 75 -2.44 -10.42 2.14
N ARG A 76 -2.66 -10.51 0.82
CA ARG A 76 -4.01 -10.69 0.24
C ARG A 76 -4.74 -11.87 0.86
N LYS A 77 -4.08 -13.04 0.95
CA LYS A 77 -4.69 -14.25 1.50
C LYS A 77 -5.07 -14.09 2.98
N ALA A 78 -4.25 -13.39 3.76
CA ALA A 78 -4.44 -13.25 5.20
C ALA A 78 -5.43 -12.14 5.60
N HIS A 79 -5.45 -11.04 4.85
CA HIS A 79 -6.15 -9.81 5.24
C HIS A 79 -7.20 -9.34 4.22
N GLY A 80 -7.36 -10.04 3.09
CA GLY A 80 -8.34 -9.68 2.06
C GLY A 80 -7.96 -8.47 1.20
N LEU A 81 -6.77 -7.89 1.39
CA LEU A 81 -6.31 -6.74 0.62
C LEU A 81 -6.06 -7.14 -0.85
N SER A 82 -6.74 -6.50 -1.80
CA SER A 82 -6.52 -6.78 -3.22
C SER A 82 -5.11 -6.33 -3.66
N LEU A 83 -4.59 -6.94 -4.73
CA LEU A 83 -3.32 -6.51 -5.31
C LEU A 83 -3.46 -5.10 -5.90
N GLU A 84 -4.59 -4.80 -6.56
CA GLU A 84 -4.87 -3.47 -7.10
C GLU A 84 -4.92 -2.40 -6.01
N PHE A 85 -5.48 -2.70 -4.83
CA PHE A 85 -5.42 -1.78 -3.71
C PHE A 85 -3.98 -1.57 -3.23
N MET A 86 -3.25 -2.65 -2.93
CA MET A 86 -1.89 -2.51 -2.37
C MET A 86 -0.95 -1.77 -3.31
N TYR A 87 -0.99 -2.07 -4.61
CA TYR A 87 -0.09 -1.48 -5.60
C TYR A 87 -0.61 -0.17 -6.21
N PHE A 88 -1.92 0.02 -6.37
CA PHE A 88 -2.46 1.17 -7.12
C PHE A 88 -3.54 1.95 -6.38
N GLY A 89 -3.89 1.57 -5.14
CA GLY A 89 -4.91 2.26 -4.34
C GLY A 89 -6.34 2.07 -4.84
N LYS A 90 -6.59 1.21 -5.84
CA LYS A 90 -7.93 0.99 -6.38
C LYS A 90 -8.76 0.09 -5.47
N ILE A 91 -9.99 0.52 -5.18
CA ILE A 91 -10.93 -0.18 -4.31
C ILE A 91 -11.97 -0.97 -5.12
N ASP A 92 -12.31 -0.50 -6.32
CA ASP A 92 -13.25 -1.14 -7.23
C ASP A 92 -12.50 -1.97 -8.29
N ASP A 93 -13.03 -3.15 -8.67
CA ASP A 93 -12.33 -3.98 -9.65
C ASP A 93 -13.18 -4.79 -10.64
N LEU A 94 -12.54 -5.01 -11.79
CA LEU A 94 -12.92 -5.62 -13.07
C LEU A 94 -13.87 -4.80 -13.99
N PRO A 95 -13.40 -4.36 -15.19
CA PRO A 95 -14.26 -3.75 -16.18
C PRO A 95 -15.44 -4.64 -16.56
N HIS A 96 -16.66 -4.11 -16.50
CA HIS A 96 -17.91 -4.85 -16.73
C HIS A 96 -17.90 -5.71 -18.01
N LYS A 97 -17.34 -5.19 -19.11
CA LYS A 97 -17.25 -5.92 -20.40
C LYS A 97 -16.46 -7.23 -20.29
N ILE A 98 -15.47 -7.28 -19.41
CA ILE A 98 -14.66 -8.47 -19.16
C ILE A 98 -15.43 -9.41 -18.22
N ALA A 99 -16.02 -8.87 -17.16
CA ALA A 99 -16.80 -9.63 -16.18
C ALA A 99 -17.93 -10.45 -16.84
N THR A 100 -18.62 -9.88 -17.83
CA THR A 100 -19.70 -10.57 -18.57
C THR A 100 -19.24 -11.69 -19.51
N LYS A 101 -17.93 -11.90 -19.66
CA LYS A 101 -17.33 -12.86 -20.61
C LYS A 101 -16.51 -13.96 -19.95
N LEU A 102 -16.45 -14.00 -18.61
CA LEU A 102 -15.84 -15.07 -17.81
C LEU A 102 -16.95 -15.99 -17.29
#